data_AF-A0A949UQJ9-F1
#
_entry.id   AF-A0A949UQJ9-F1
#
_cell.length_a   1.000
_cell.length_b   1.000
_cell.length_c   1.000
_cell.angle_alpha   90.00
_cell.angle_beta   90.00
_cell.angle_gamma   90.00
#
_symmetry.space_group_name_H-M   'P 1'
#
loop_
_entity.id
_entity.type
_entity.pdbx_description
1 polymer ?
#
loop_
_entity_poly.entity_id
_entity_poly.type
_entity_poly.pdbx_seq_one_letter_code
_entity_poly.pdbx_strand_id
1 'polypeptide(L)'
;GGGIREALGYTKDAPDEFTIVTKAPLVVPPDFSLRPPRPGAPSPRETQPEDLAESLLLGSQSSETAADKGEQILLAKAGATRADSNIRNVIDEETRSLKAKQDTFTNDVLFWKNPGDPSTRTVDATGEAKRLRQNEALGLPVTEGDTPQEEEDEGGIFDYLF
;
A
#
# COMPACT_ATOMS: atom_id res chain seq x y z
N GLY A 1 -31.29 -17.07 -9.86
CA GLY A 1 -29.87 -16.97 -9.51
C GLY A 1 -29.24 -15.87 -10.34
N GLY A 2 -28.79 -14.78 -9.73
CA GLY A 2 -28.30 -13.59 -10.45
C GLY A 2 -27.45 -12.66 -9.59
N GLY A 3 -26.68 -13.19 -8.63
CA GLY A 3 -25.99 -12.36 -7.62
C GLY A 3 -24.56 -11.91 -7.97
N ILE A 4 -23.81 -12.71 -8.76
CA ILE A 4 -22.37 -12.44 -8.99
C ILE A 4 -22.09 -11.48 -10.15
N ARG A 5 -22.91 -11.46 -11.21
CA ARG A 5 -22.67 -10.59 -12.36
C ARG A 5 -23.01 -9.13 -12.08
N GLU A 6 -24.01 -8.89 -11.25
CA GLU A 6 -24.45 -7.57 -10.77
C GLU A 6 -23.39 -6.95 -9.85
N ALA A 7 -22.85 -7.72 -8.90
CA ALA A 7 -21.84 -7.25 -7.96
C ALA A 7 -20.51 -6.85 -8.65
N LEU A 8 -20.22 -7.41 -9.82
CA LEU A 8 -19.05 -7.06 -10.63
C LEU A 8 -19.34 -5.96 -11.68
N GLY A 9 -20.53 -5.37 -11.71
CA GLY A 9 -20.84 -4.23 -12.61
C GLY A 9 -20.84 -4.57 -14.11
N TYR A 10 -20.97 -5.85 -14.46
CA TYR A 10 -21.02 -6.30 -15.86
C TYR A 10 -22.40 -6.15 -16.50
N THR A 11 -23.37 -5.62 -15.76
CA THR A 11 -24.72 -5.31 -16.23
C THR A 11 -24.78 -3.85 -16.68
N LYS A 12 -25.46 -3.61 -17.81
CA LYS A 12 -25.60 -2.28 -18.39
C LYS A 12 -26.72 -1.55 -17.66
N ASP A 13 -26.35 -0.71 -16.70
CA ASP A 13 -27.27 0.20 -16.01
C ASP A 13 -27.35 1.51 -16.81
N ALA A 14 -28.32 1.61 -17.71
CA ALA A 14 -28.51 2.81 -18.51
C ALA A 14 -29.31 3.84 -17.69
N PRO A 15 -28.89 5.12 -17.65
CA PRO A 15 -29.63 6.15 -16.94
C PRO A 15 -31.07 6.25 -17.46
N ASP A 16 -32.03 6.34 -16.55
CA ASP A 16 -33.44 6.48 -16.91
C ASP A 16 -33.70 7.84 -17.58
N GLU A 17 -34.19 7.77 -18.82
CA GLU A 17 -34.46 8.90 -19.71
C GLU A 17 -35.59 9.80 -19.20
N PHE A 18 -36.35 9.36 -18.19
CA PHE A 18 -37.40 10.15 -17.53
C PHE A 18 -37.00 10.68 -16.14
N THR A 19 -35.77 10.42 -15.69
CA THR A 19 -35.31 10.92 -14.40
C THR A 19 -35.08 12.43 -14.46
N ILE A 20 -35.90 13.17 -13.72
CA ILE A 20 -35.77 14.63 -13.57
C ILE A 20 -34.73 14.92 -12.48
N VAL A 21 -33.57 15.43 -12.87
CA VAL A 21 -32.55 15.93 -11.93
C VAL A 21 -32.84 17.38 -11.58
N THR A 22 -33.02 17.68 -10.30
CA THR A 22 -33.19 19.04 -9.81
C THR A 22 -31.83 19.77 -9.82
N LYS A 23 -31.74 20.87 -10.57
CA LYS A 23 -30.55 21.74 -10.56
C LYS A 23 -30.55 22.61 -9.30
N ALA A 24 -29.36 22.98 -8.83
CA ALA A 24 -29.20 23.95 -7.77
C ALA A 24 -29.91 25.27 -8.13
N PRO A 25 -30.52 25.97 -7.14
CA PRO A 25 -31.24 27.20 -7.39
C PRO A 25 -30.32 28.29 -7.97
N LEU A 26 -30.80 28.98 -9.00
CA LEU A 26 -30.09 30.08 -9.65
C LEU A 26 -30.14 31.31 -8.73
N VAL A 27 -29.01 31.67 -8.12
CA VAL A 27 -28.87 32.93 -7.39
C VAL A 27 -28.42 34.01 -8.36
N VAL A 28 -29.23 35.05 -8.51
CA VAL A 28 -28.86 36.27 -9.24
C VAL A 28 -27.99 37.13 -8.32
N PRO A 29 -26.71 37.38 -8.64
CA PRO A 29 -25.88 38.26 -7.83
C PRO A 29 -26.36 39.72 -7.92
N PRO A 30 -26.20 40.51 -6.85
CA PRO A 30 -26.68 41.89 -6.78
C PRO A 30 -25.96 42.87 -7.72
N ASP A 31 -24.80 42.50 -8.28
CA ASP A 31 -23.99 43.39 -9.10
C ASP A 31 -23.91 42.93 -10.57
N PHE A 32 -24.59 43.67 -11.44
CA PHE A 32 -24.71 43.44 -12.88
C PHE A 32 -23.53 44.02 -13.71
N SER A 33 -22.42 44.42 -13.09
CA SER A 33 -21.28 45.04 -13.79
C SER A 33 -20.20 44.04 -14.20
N LEU A 34 -20.59 42.90 -14.75
CA LEU A 34 -19.60 41.98 -15.32
C LEU A 34 -19.17 42.51 -16.69
N ARG A 35 -17.86 42.75 -16.85
CA ARG A 35 -17.29 42.94 -18.19
C ARG A 35 -17.65 41.71 -19.03
N PRO A 36 -18.15 41.90 -20.27
CA PRO A 36 -18.42 40.79 -21.15
C PRO A 36 -17.19 39.87 -21.25
N PRO A 37 -17.34 38.55 -21.07
CA PRO A 37 -16.23 37.64 -21.26
C PRO A 37 -15.69 37.81 -22.68
N ARG A 38 -14.36 37.82 -22.84
CA ARG A 38 -13.76 37.92 -24.17
C ARG A 38 -14.18 36.68 -24.98
N PRO A 39 -14.73 36.83 -26.19
CA PRO A 39 -15.03 35.70 -27.04
C PRO A 39 -13.77 34.83 -27.21
N GLY A 40 -13.86 33.55 -26.84
CA GLY A 40 -12.75 32.58 -26.91
C GLY A 40 -11.88 32.47 -25.64
N ALA A 41 -12.16 33.21 -24.56
CA ALA A 41 -11.53 32.96 -23.27
C ALA A 41 -12.16 31.72 -22.60
N PRO A 42 -11.36 30.85 -21.94
CA PRO A 42 -11.88 29.70 -21.21
C PRO A 42 -12.91 30.16 -20.17
N SER A 43 -14.00 29.39 -20.04
CA SER A 43 -15.06 29.71 -19.09
C SER A 43 -14.52 29.66 -17.65
N PRO A 44 -14.78 30.67 -16.79
CA PRO A 44 -14.36 30.62 -15.38
C PRO A 44 -14.94 29.45 -14.57
N ARG A 45 -15.86 28.67 -15.15
CA ARG A 45 -16.57 27.55 -14.52
C ARG A 45 -16.25 26.18 -15.15
N GLU A 46 -15.36 26.10 -16.13
CA GLU A 46 -14.89 24.83 -16.68
C GLU A 46 -13.63 24.39 -15.93
N THR A 47 -13.76 24.09 -14.63
CA THR A 47 -12.82 23.15 -14.03
C THR A 47 -13.20 21.78 -14.54
N GLN A 48 -12.31 21.13 -15.30
CA GLN A 48 -12.60 19.79 -15.78
C GLN A 48 -12.83 18.87 -14.58
N PRO A 49 -13.82 17.95 -14.64
CA PRO A 49 -14.13 17.08 -13.52
C PRO A 49 -12.95 16.19 -13.13
N GLU A 50 -12.06 15.84 -14.06
CA GLU A 50 -10.79 15.17 -13.78
C GLU A 50 -9.86 15.99 -12.88
N ASP A 51 -9.66 17.27 -13.15
CA ASP A 51 -8.77 18.14 -12.36
C ASP A 51 -9.33 18.30 -10.94
N LEU A 52 -10.65 18.41 -10.82
CA LEU A 52 -11.34 18.47 -9.53
C LEU A 52 -11.17 17.16 -8.76
N ALA A 53 -11.35 16.01 -9.41
CA ALA A 53 -11.17 14.70 -8.79
C ALA A 53 -9.71 14.47 -8.37
N GLU A 54 -8.74 14.80 -9.22
CA GLU A 54 -7.32 14.69 -8.92
C GLU A 54 -6.93 15.55 -7.72
N SER A 55 -7.42 16.79 -7.64
CA SER A 55 -7.18 17.68 -6.49
C SER A 55 -7.83 17.17 -5.19
N LEU A 56 -8.96 16.48 -5.26
CA LEU A 56 -9.60 15.88 -4.09
C LEU A 56 -8.88 14.62 -3.61
N LEU A 57 -8.41 13.79 -4.55
CA LEU A 57 -7.74 12.53 -4.25
C LEU A 57 -6.31 12.74 -3.75
N LEU A 58 -5.56 13.62 -4.41
CA LEU A 58 -4.18 13.93 -4.05
C LEU A 58 -4.11 14.94 -2.90
N GLY A 59 -5.24 15.61 -2.62
CA GLY A 59 -5.30 16.81 -1.81
C GLY A 59 -4.66 17.95 -2.59
N SER A 60 -5.37 19.06 -2.81
CA SER A 60 -4.66 20.28 -3.17
C SER A 60 -3.62 20.49 -2.06
N GLN A 61 -2.35 20.69 -2.41
CA GLN A 61 -1.47 21.43 -1.53
C GLN A 61 -2.07 22.82 -1.41
N SER A 62 -3.11 22.93 -0.59
CA SER A 62 -3.57 24.18 -0.06
C SER A 62 -2.33 24.72 0.59
N SER A 63 -1.72 25.72 -0.06
CA SER A 63 -0.80 26.61 0.61
C SER A 63 -1.56 27.06 1.85
N GLU A 64 -1.19 26.45 2.97
CA GLU A 64 -1.95 26.52 4.21
C GLU A 64 -2.14 28.01 4.51
N THR A 65 -3.37 28.35 4.89
CA THR A 65 -3.76 29.64 5.46
C THR A 65 -2.56 30.25 6.17
N ALA A 66 -2.09 31.41 5.68
CA ALA A 66 -0.84 32.02 6.13
C ALA A 66 -0.69 31.87 7.66
N ALA A 67 0.21 30.98 8.08
CA ALA A 67 0.32 30.54 9.47
C ALA A 67 0.41 31.75 10.39
N ASP A 68 -0.36 31.76 11.47
CA ASP A 68 -0.41 32.90 12.36
C ASP A 68 0.95 33.07 13.06
N LYS A 69 1.28 34.27 13.57
CA LYS A 69 2.65 34.53 14.09
C LYS A 69 3.08 33.55 15.18
N GLY A 70 2.15 33.10 16.03
CA GLY A 70 2.40 32.10 17.06
C GLY A 70 2.70 30.71 16.49
N GLU A 71 2.01 30.33 15.42
CA GLU A 71 2.18 29.06 14.73
C GLU A 71 3.52 29.01 13.98
N GLN A 72 3.93 30.11 13.35
CA GLN A 72 5.26 30.22 12.73
C GLN A 72 6.39 30.01 13.73
N ILE A 73 6.26 30.50 14.96
CA ILE A 73 7.26 30.29 16.02
C ILE A 73 7.28 28.82 16.47
N LEU A 74 6.11 28.19 16.59
CA LEU A 74 6.03 26.75 16.92
C LEU A 74 6.65 25.89 15.80
N LEU A 75 6.34 26.18 14.54
CA LEU A 75 6.93 25.52 13.37
C LEU A 75 8.44 25.72 13.28
N ALA A 76 8.93 26.93 13.57
CA ALA A 76 10.37 27.21 13.62
C ALA A 76 11.06 26.43 14.75
N LYS A 77 10.44 26.33 15.93
CA LYS A 77 10.95 25.51 17.05
C LYS A 77 10.88 24.01 16.75
N ALA A 78 9.84 23.56 16.06
CA ALA A 78 9.67 22.17 15.62
C ALA A 78 10.59 21.81 14.43
N GLY A 79 11.30 22.78 13.86
CA GLY A 79 12.19 22.56 12.71
C GLY A 79 11.46 22.32 11.39
N ALA A 80 10.14 22.52 11.34
CA ALA A 80 9.32 22.30 10.16
C ALA A 80 9.73 23.21 8.98
N THR A 81 10.29 24.39 9.26
CA THR A 81 10.80 25.33 8.23
C THR A 81 12.04 24.81 7.48
N ARG A 82 12.69 23.75 7.97
CA ARG A 82 13.84 23.09 7.34
C ARG A 82 13.49 21.73 6.73
N ALA A 83 12.24 21.32 6.76
CA ALA A 83 11.83 20.03 6.20
C ALA A 83 11.99 20.05 4.66
N ASP A 84 12.59 18.99 4.11
CA ASP A 84 12.65 18.79 2.66
C ASP A 84 11.29 18.34 2.15
N SER A 85 10.72 19.07 1.19
CA SER A 85 9.45 18.71 0.56
C SER A 85 9.51 17.38 -0.19
N ASN A 86 10.69 16.96 -0.62
CA ASN A 86 10.92 15.72 -1.35
C ASN A 86 11.23 14.52 -0.44
N ILE A 87 11.20 14.67 0.89
CA ILE A 87 11.60 13.60 1.81
C ILE A 87 10.82 12.29 1.60
N ARG A 88 9.56 12.37 1.16
CA ARG A 88 8.76 11.19 0.83
C ARG A 88 9.34 10.41 -0.34
N ASN A 89 9.77 11.10 -1.39
CA ASN A 89 10.41 10.48 -2.55
C ASN A 89 11.74 9.85 -2.16
N VAL A 90 12.53 10.51 -1.30
CA VAL A 90 13.80 9.96 -0.79
C VAL A 90 13.54 8.68 0.01
N ILE A 91 12.59 8.69 0.94
CA ILE A 91 12.21 7.51 1.73
C ILE A 91 11.73 6.37 0.81
N ASP A 92 10.91 6.68 -0.20
CA ASP A 92 10.41 5.70 -1.15
C ASP A 92 11.54 5.07 -1.98
N GLU A 93 12.53 5.87 -2.38
CA GLU A 93 13.73 5.39 -3.07
C GLU A 93 14.61 4.50 -2.18
N GLU A 94 14.86 4.93 -0.94
CA GLU A 94 15.63 4.16 0.05
C GLU A 94 14.93 2.85 0.42
N THR A 95 13.61 2.87 0.56
CA THR A 95 12.79 1.73 0.99
C THR A 95 12.39 0.81 -0.17
N ARG A 96 12.68 1.19 -1.42
CA ARG A 96 12.29 0.44 -2.63
C ARG A 96 12.80 -1.00 -2.61
N SER A 97 14.01 -1.23 -2.10
CA SER A 97 14.62 -2.57 -2.00
C SER A 97 13.92 -3.48 -0.99
N LEU A 98 13.39 -2.92 0.10
CA LEU A 98 12.59 -3.65 1.09
C LEU A 98 11.20 -4.01 0.55
N LYS A 99 10.61 -3.12 -0.26
CA LYS A 99 9.28 -3.32 -0.87
C LYS A 99 9.33 -4.29 -2.07
N ALA A 100 10.44 -4.32 -2.81
CA ALA A 100 10.62 -5.20 -3.97
C ALA A 100 10.80 -6.69 -3.59
N LYS A 101 11.02 -6.99 -2.31
CA LYS A 101 11.08 -8.37 -1.81
C LYS A 101 9.71 -8.90 -1.39
N GLN A 102 8.67 -8.55 -2.16
CA GLN A 102 7.43 -9.32 -2.15
C GLN A 102 7.64 -10.52 -3.06
N ASP A 103 8.33 -11.53 -2.52
CA ASP A 103 8.58 -12.80 -3.20
C ASP A 103 7.27 -13.56 -3.52
N THR A 104 6.11 -13.08 -3.03
CA THR A 104 4.81 -13.74 -3.10
C THR A 104 4.38 -14.09 -4.52
N PHE A 105 4.31 -13.14 -5.46
CA PHE A 105 3.79 -13.45 -6.80
C PHE A 105 4.75 -14.35 -7.60
N THR A 106 6.04 -14.06 -7.58
CA THR A 106 7.03 -14.85 -8.33
C THR A 106 7.19 -16.25 -7.73
N ASN A 107 7.17 -16.41 -6.40
CA ASN A 107 7.15 -17.72 -5.77
C ASN A 107 5.85 -18.47 -6.01
N ASP A 108 4.69 -17.80 -5.97
CA ASP A 108 3.40 -18.43 -6.24
C ASP A 108 3.36 -19.04 -7.65
N VAL A 109 4.00 -18.39 -8.63
CA VAL A 109 4.10 -18.90 -10.00
C VAL A 109 5.16 -20.00 -10.14
N LEU A 110 6.36 -19.84 -9.56
CA LEU A 110 7.44 -20.84 -9.66
C LEU A 110 7.12 -22.12 -8.86
N PHE A 111 6.50 -21.97 -7.70
CA PHE A 111 6.27 -23.03 -6.71
C PHE A 111 4.78 -23.38 -6.56
N TRP A 112 3.94 -23.05 -7.56
CA TRP A 112 2.49 -23.29 -7.58
C TRP A 112 2.04 -24.73 -7.26
N LYS A 113 2.91 -25.72 -7.44
CA LYS A 113 2.62 -27.14 -7.21
C LYS A 113 3.14 -27.66 -5.87
N ASN A 114 4.04 -26.92 -5.23
CA ASN A 114 4.59 -27.28 -3.93
C ASN A 114 5.05 -25.99 -3.24
N PRO A 115 4.16 -25.30 -2.50
CA PRO A 115 4.58 -24.21 -1.64
C PRO A 115 5.40 -24.84 -0.52
N GLY A 116 6.67 -25.14 -0.80
CA GLY A 116 7.63 -25.52 0.21
C GLY A 116 7.73 -24.34 1.15
N ASP A 117 7.05 -24.44 2.28
CA ASP A 117 7.11 -23.43 3.31
C ASP A 117 8.59 -23.31 3.71
N PRO A 118 9.24 -22.15 3.50
CA PRO A 118 10.63 -21.97 3.91
C PRO A 118 10.82 -22.13 5.43
N SER A 119 9.73 -22.27 6.20
CA SER A 119 9.73 -22.59 7.63
C SER A 119 9.92 -24.07 7.97
N THR A 120 9.86 -25.02 7.01
CA THR A 120 10.05 -26.47 7.30
C THR A 120 11.49 -26.88 7.58
N ARG A 121 12.39 -25.93 7.83
CA ARG A 121 13.74 -26.22 8.33
C ARG A 121 13.68 -26.49 9.83
N THR A 122 12.96 -27.55 10.21
CA THR A 122 12.80 -27.95 11.62
C THR A 122 14.14 -28.48 12.13
N VAL A 123 14.70 -27.78 13.11
CA VAL A 123 15.95 -28.19 13.77
C VAL A 123 15.63 -29.36 14.69
N ASP A 124 16.41 -30.45 14.60
CA ASP A 124 16.33 -31.55 15.57
C ASP A 124 16.81 -31.03 16.93
N ALA A 125 15.86 -30.82 17.84
CA ALA A 125 16.13 -30.28 19.17
C ALA A 125 17.09 -31.18 19.96
N THR A 126 17.03 -32.50 19.77
CA THR A 126 17.87 -33.46 20.50
C THR A 126 19.29 -33.53 19.94
N GLY A 127 19.42 -33.56 18.61
CA GLY A 127 20.69 -33.48 17.90
C GLY A 127 21.42 -32.17 18.17
N GLU A 128 20.71 -31.03 18.10
CA GLU A 128 21.29 -29.71 18.34
C GLU A 128 21.77 -29.56 19.79
N ALA A 129 20.99 -30.00 20.77
CA ALA A 129 21.42 -29.99 22.17
C ALA A 129 22.68 -30.81 22.41
N LYS A 130 22.85 -31.93 21.69
CA LYS A 130 24.06 -32.76 21.76
C LYS A 130 25.26 -32.06 21.13
N ARG A 131 25.09 -31.42 19.97
CA ARG A 131 26.13 -30.62 19.30
C ARG A 131 26.61 -29.49 20.20
N LEU A 132 25.70 -28.74 20.81
CA LEU A 132 26.02 -27.63 21.71
C LEU A 132 26.86 -28.07 22.91
N ARG A 133 26.50 -29.19 23.56
CA ARG A 133 27.29 -29.76 24.67
C ARG A 133 28.68 -30.22 24.24
N GLN A 134 28.80 -30.75 23.02
CA GLN A 134 30.10 -31.15 22.47
C GLN A 134 30.99 -29.93 22.17
N ASN A 135 30.43 -28.88 21.58
CA ASN A 135 31.17 -27.64 21.34
C ASN A 135 31.63 -27.00 22.65
N GLU A 136 30.79 -26.99 23.68
CA GLU A 136 31.15 -26.53 25.02
C GLU A 136 32.30 -27.35 25.62
N ALA A 137 32.24 -28.69 25.53
CA ALA A 137 33.29 -29.58 26.05
C ALA A 137 34.62 -29.45 25.29
N LEU A 138 34.57 -29.10 24.01
CA LEU A 138 35.75 -28.91 23.14
C LEU A 138 36.26 -27.46 23.14
N GLY A 139 35.57 -26.53 23.80
CA GLY A 139 35.91 -25.10 23.81
C GLY A 139 35.70 -24.39 22.47
N LEU A 140 34.87 -24.96 21.59
CA LEU A 140 34.53 -24.39 20.28
C LEU A 140 33.37 -23.39 20.41
N PRO A 141 33.27 -22.38 19.52
CA PRO A 141 32.16 -21.45 19.53
C PRO A 141 30.83 -22.14 19.18
N VAL A 142 29.72 -21.60 19.69
CA VAL A 142 28.34 -22.12 19.51
C VAL A 142 27.95 -22.26 18.03
N THR A 143 28.54 -21.44 17.16
CA THR A 143 28.29 -21.38 15.72
C THR A 143 29.06 -22.42 14.90
N GLU A 144 29.93 -23.23 15.52
CA GLU A 144 30.76 -24.18 14.80
C GLU A 144 29.99 -25.47 14.47
N GLY A 145 29.95 -25.84 13.19
CA GLY A 145 29.29 -27.05 12.67
C GLY A 145 27.85 -26.83 12.19
N ASP A 146 27.37 -27.76 11.38
CA ASP A 146 26.02 -27.71 10.82
C ASP A 146 24.96 -28.07 11.89
N THR A 147 23.83 -27.35 11.87
CA THR A 147 22.67 -27.62 12.75
C THR A 147 21.93 -28.88 12.26
N PRO A 148 21.79 -29.92 13.10
CA PRO A 148 21.02 -31.11 12.76
C PRO A 148 19.56 -30.76 12.41
N GLN A 149 19.03 -31.36 11.35
CA GLN A 149 17.64 -31.20 10.92
C GLN A 149 16.88 -32.49 11.21
N GLU A 150 15.59 -32.39 11.54
CA GLU A 150 14.73 -33.57 11.67
C GLU A 150 14.52 -34.19 10.27
N GLU A 151 14.84 -35.48 10.14
CA GLU A 151 14.35 -36.27 9.02
C GLU A 151 12.90 -36.63 9.35
N GLU A 152 11.94 -36.12 8.58
CA GLU A 152 10.57 -36.58 8.67
C GLU A 152 10.56 -38.06 8.26
N ASP A 153 10.34 -38.96 9.22
CA ASP A 153 9.97 -40.33 8.94
C ASP A 153 8.61 -40.28 8.22
N GLU A 154 8.64 -40.16 6.88
CA GLU A 154 7.46 -40.37 6.06
C GLU A 154 6.98 -41.79 6.31
N GLY A 155 6.04 -41.93 7.24
CA GLY A 155 5.31 -43.15 7.54
C GLY A 155 4.68 -43.66 6.25
N GLY A 156 5.40 -44.55 5.58
CA GLY A 156 4.97 -45.13 4.32
C GLY A 156 3.67 -45.90 4.51
N ILE A 157 2.91 -46.02 3.43
CA ILE A 157 1.64 -46.76 3.33
C ILE A 157 1.62 -48.16 3.97
N PHE A 158 2.79 -48.75 4.26
CA PHE A 158 2.94 -50.03 4.96
C PHE A 158 2.58 -49.95 6.44
N ASP A 159 2.86 -48.85 7.14
CA ASP A 159 2.50 -48.65 8.56
C ASP A 159 0.99 -48.37 8.74
N TYR A 160 0.31 -48.02 7.65
CA TYR A 160 -1.14 -47.81 7.61
C TYR A 160 -1.92 -49.09 7.23
N LEU A 161 -1.24 -50.10 6.68
CA LEU A 161 -1.89 -51.31 6.13
C LEU A 161 -1.57 -52.60 6.91
N PHE A 162 -0.54 -52.60 7.76
CA PHE A 162 -0.12 -53.76 8.57
C PHE A 162 -0.14 -53.45 10.07
#